data_AF-A0A6C0E1C7-F1
#
_entry.id   AF-A0A6C0E1C7-F1
#
_cell.length_a   1.000
_cell.length_b   1.000
_cell.length_c   1.000
_cell.angle_alpha   90.00
_cell.angle_beta   90.00
_cell.angle_gamma   90.00
#
_symmetry.space_group_name_H-M   'P 1'
#
loop_
_entity.id
_entity.type
_entity.pdbx_description
1 polymer ?
#
loop_
_entity_poly.entity_id
_entity_poly.type
_entity_poly.pdbx_seq_one_letter_code
_entity_poly.pdbx_strand_id
1 'polypeptide(L)' 'MEVTIQLTDDNGKKTLVKVDKIKFQKMIFLFNTLEEGWTIKKKSDSYYLLKNHEGKKEVFLESYLSTFMQDVLDINKILL' A
#
# COMPACT_ATOMS: atom_id res chain seq x y z
N MET A 1 -10.88 -8.72 -9.10
CA MET A 1 -10.37 -7.65 -9.98
C MET A 1 -8.85 -7.70 -9.94
N GLU A 2 -8.18 -7.74 -11.08
CA GLU A 2 -6.72 -7.90 -11.17
C GLU A 2 -6.08 -6.59 -11.67
N VAL A 3 -4.85 -6.32 -11.23
CA VAL A 3 -3.98 -5.25 -11.76
C VAL A 3 -2.91 -5.88 -12.64
N THR A 4 -2.69 -5.33 -13.83
CA THR A 4 -1.60 -5.78 -14.72
C THR A 4 -0.53 -4.71 -14.79
N ILE A 5 0.71 -5.08 -14.47
CA ILE A 5 1.88 -4.20 -14.51
C ILE A 5 2.76 -4.64 -15.68
N GLN A 6 3.10 -3.72 -16.59
CA GLN A 6 4.06 -3.98 -17.66
C GLN A 6 5.45 -3.54 -17.20
N LEU A 7 6.34 -4.52 -17.03
CA LEU A 7 7.75 -4.29 -16.76
C LEU A 7 8.50 -4.28 -18.09
N THR A 8 9.46 -3.36 -18.23
CA THR A 8 10.38 -3.31 -19.37
C THR A 8 11.79 -3.42 -18.82
N ASP A 9 12.57 -4.38 -19.30
CA ASP A 9 13.98 -4.50 -18.91
C ASP A 9 14.86 -3.57 -19.72
N ASP A 10 16.15 -3.53 -19.36
CA ASP A 10 17.16 -2.67 -20.01
C ASP A 10 17.36 -2.99 -21.50
N ASN A 11 16.96 -4.18 -21.96
CA ASN A 11 17.01 -4.60 -23.36
C ASN A 11 15.69 -4.29 -24.11
N GLY A 12 14.74 -3.63 -23.47
CA GLY A 12 13.43 -3.31 -24.03
C GLY A 12 12.44 -4.49 -24.05
N LYS A 13 12.77 -5.63 -23.44
CA LYS A 13 11.86 -6.76 -23.35
C LYS A 13 10.76 -6.43 -22.36
N LYS A 14 9.51 -6.59 -22.81
CA LYS A 14 8.30 -6.34 -22.02
C LYS A 14 7.79 -7.63 -21.39
N THR A 15 7.46 -7.57 -20.11
CA THR A 15 6.84 -8.66 -19.35
C THR A 15 5.61 -8.13 -18.63
N LEU A 16 4.50 -8.87 -18.73
CA LEU A 16 3.27 -8.55 -18.00
C LEU A 16 3.24 -9.35 -16.70
N VAL A 17 3.02 -8.66 -15.59
CA VAL A 17 2.84 -9.25 -14.27
C VAL A 17 1.44 -8.95 -13.79
N LYS A 18 0.69 -10.00 -13.44
CA LYS A 18 -0.62 -9.87 -12.81
C LYS A 18 -0.47 -9.86 -11.29
N VAL A 19 -1.17 -8.94 -10.64
CA VAL A 19 -1.17 -8.78 -9.19
C VAL A 19 -2.62 -8.65 -8.72
N ASP A 20 -2.94 -9.31 -7.60
CA ASP A 20 -4.22 -9.10 -6.93
C ASP A 20 -4.38 -7.61 -6.54
N LYS A 21 -5.57 -7.05 -6.81
CA LYS A 21 -5.85 -5.63 -6.57
C LYS A 21 -5.61 -5.23 -5.11
N ILE A 22 -6.09 -6.03 -4.15
CA ILE A 22 -5.98 -5.70 -2.73
C ILE A 22 -4.51 -5.72 -2.31
N LYS A 23 -3.75 -6.70 -2.79
CA LYS A 23 -2.31 -6.76 -2.57
C LYS A 23 -1.59 -5.53 -3.11
N PHE A 24 -1.92 -5.10 -4.33
CA PHE A 24 -1.32 -3.91 -4.94
C PHE A 24 -1.68 -2.63 -4.16
N GLN A 25 -2.94 -2.48 -3.74
CA GLN A 25 -3.39 -1.37 -2.91
C GLN A 25 -2.65 -1.32 -1.56
N LYS A 26 -2.44 -2.47 -0.91
CA LYS A 26 -1.62 -2.58 0.31
C LYS A 26 -0.19 -2.05 0.07
N MET A 27 0.42 -2.41 -1.05
CA MET A 27 1.78 -1.96 -1.39
C MET A 27 1.86 -0.44 -1.54
N ILE A 28 0.91 0.17 -2.28
CA ILE A 28 0.82 1.62 -2.45
C ILE A 28 0.61 2.32 -1.11
N PHE A 29 -0.35 1.86 -0.31
CA PHE A 29 -0.68 2.47 0.97
C PHE A 29 0.53 2.50 1.92
N LEU A 30 1.24 1.36 2.02
CA LEU A 30 2.44 1.26 2.86
C LEU A 30 3.55 2.19 2.36
N PHE A 31 3.74 2.29 1.04
CA PHE A 31 4.73 3.19 0.46
C PHE A 31 4.42 4.67 0.79
N ASN A 32 3.20 5.13 0.51
CA ASN A 32 2.80 6.51 0.79
C ASN A 32 2.87 6.84 2.29
N THR A 33 2.47 5.90 3.14
CA THR A 33 2.56 6.04 4.60
C THR A 33 4.01 6.27 5.06
N LEU A 34 4.97 5.55 4.48
CA LEU A 34 6.40 5.75 4.77
C LEU A 34 6.87 7.13 4.31
N GLU A 35 6.49 7.56 3.09
CA GLU A 35 6.83 8.89 2.55
C GLU A 35 6.28 10.05 3.41
N GLU A 36 5.12 9.85 4.04
CA GLU A 36 4.54 10.80 5.00
C GLU A 36 5.23 10.83 6.37
N GLY A 37 6.32 10.07 6.56
CA GLY A 37 7.13 10.05 7.78
C GLY A 37 6.58 9.17 8.90
N TRP A 38 5.67 8.24 8.60
CA TRP A 38 5.23 7.23 9.57
C TRP A 38 6.24 6.08 9.67
N THR A 39 6.38 5.52 10.87
CA THR A 39 7.04 4.23 11.10
C THR A 39 6.01 3.11 10.97
N ILE A 40 6.31 2.12 10.13
CA ILE A 40 5.49 0.92 9.97
C ILE A 40 6.19 -0.29 10.60
N LYS A 41 5.49 -1.04 11.46
CA LYS A 41 5.98 -2.31 12.03
C LYS A 41 4.98 -3.42 11.75
N LYS A 42 5.40 -4.49 11.07
CA LYS A 42 4.58 -5.69 10.89
C LYS A 42 4.68 -6.61 12.11
N LYS A 43 3.56 -7.15 12.56
CA LYS A 43 3.51 -8.17 13.63
C LYS A 43 2.41 -9.19 13.29
N SER A 44 2.81 -10.45 13.04
CA SER A 44 1.92 -11.49 12.53
C SER A 44 1.12 -10.97 11.33
N ASP A 45 -0.21 -10.93 11.47
CA ASP A 45 -1.19 -10.55 10.45
C ASP A 45 -1.70 -9.11 10.66
N SER A 46 -0.85 -8.22 11.20
CA SER A 46 -1.21 -6.82 11.47
C SER A 46 -0.04 -5.86 11.25
N TYR A 47 -0.37 -4.59 11.04
CA TYR A 47 0.59 -3.50 10.91
C TYR A 47 0.36 -2.44 11.99
N TYR A 48 1.45 -2.00 12.62
CA TYR A 48 1.46 -0.88 13.56
C TYR A 48 2.03 0.34 12.85
N LEU A 49 1.30 1.44 12.86
CA LEU A 49 1.72 2.70 12.25
C LEU A 49 1.97 3.72 13.38
N LEU A 50 3.11 4.39 13.35
CA LEU A 50 3.46 5.41 14.35
C LEU A 50 3.90 6.69 13.64
N LYS A 51 3.28 7.84 13.92
CA LYS A 51 3.78 9.13 13.45
C LYS A 51 4.47 9.85 14.60
N ASN A 52 5.66 10.39 14.35
CA ASN A 52 6.34 11.27 15.30
C ASN A 52 5.74 12.68 15.24
N HIS A 53 4.46 12.81 15.56
CA HIS A 53 3.85 14.07 15.96
C HIS A 53 2.98 13.77 17.19
N GLU A 54 3.36 14.31 18.35
CA GLU A 54 2.66 14.19 19.65
C GLU A 54 2.59 12.79 20.29
N GLY A 55 3.35 11.79 19.82
CA GLY A 55 3.44 10.48 20.49
C GLY A 55 2.21 9.58 20.35
N LYS A 56 1.27 9.90 19.45
CA LYS A 56 0.10 9.07 19.16
C LYS A 56 0.53 7.82 18.37
N LYS A 57 0.17 6.65 18.90
CA LYS A 57 0.31 5.35 18.23
C LYS A 57 -1.04 4.95 17.65
N GLU A 58 -1.11 4.71 16.35
CA GLU A 58 -2.31 4.18 15.71
C GLU A 58 -2.08 2.73 15.28
N VAL A 59 -2.88 1.81 15.82
CA VAL A 59 -2.77 0.38 15.50
C VAL A 59 -3.81 0.06 14.44
N PHE A 60 -3.36 -0.37 13.27
CA PHE A 60 -4.26 -0.77 12.19
C PHE A 60 -4.23 -2.30 12.05
N LEU A 61 -5.34 -2.93 12.44
CA LEU A 61 -5.56 -4.34 12.11
C LEU A 61 -5.68 -4.50 10.59
N GLU A 62 -5.22 -5.62 10.04
CA GLU A 62 -5.30 -5.87 8.60
C GLU A 62 -6.75 -5.79 8.06
N SER A 63 -7.73 -6.19 8.89
CA SER A 63 -9.16 -6.02 8.59
C SER A 63 -9.55 -4.55 8.48
N TYR A 64 -9.06 -3.70 9.38
CA TYR A 64 -9.33 -2.26 9.38
C TYR A 64 -8.63 -1.56 8.22
N LEU A 65 -7.40 -1.98 7.90
CA LEU A 65 -6.68 -1.55 6.71
C LEU A 65 -7.51 -1.87 5.47
N SER A 66 -8.10 -3.06 5.39
CA SER A 66 -8.90 -3.49 4.23
C SER A 66 -10.16 -2.66 4.05
N THR A 67 -10.84 -2.29 5.14
CA THR A 67 -12.01 -1.39 5.09
C THR A 67 -11.60 0.04 4.72
N PHE A 68 -10.56 0.58 5.37
CA PHE A 68 -10.06 1.93 5.07
C PHE A 68 -9.53 2.05 3.63
N MET A 69 -8.91 0.98 3.12
CA MET A 69 -8.44 0.92 1.75
C MET A 69 -9.58 0.88 0.71
N GLN A 70 -10.76 0.37 1.07
CA GLN A 70 -11.94 0.45 0.19
C GLN A 70 -12.46 1.89 0.07
N ASP A 71 -12.39 2.66 1.16
CA ASP A 71 -12.89 4.03 1.21
C ASP A 71 -11.88 5.08 0.67
N VAL A 72 -10.57 4.83 0.82
CA VAL A 72 -9.51 5.78 0.47
C VAL A 72 -8.85 5.53 -0.91
N LEU A 73 -8.81 4.28 -1.41
CA LEU A 73 -8.18 3.98 -2.70
C LEU A 73 -9.16 4.00 -3.87
N ASP A 74 -9.67 5.19 -4.18
CA ASP A 74 -9.95 5.49 -5.58
C ASP A 74 -8.60 5.59 -6.30
N ILE A 75 -8.25 4.56 -7.08
CA ILE A 75 -6.94 4.47 -7.75
C ILE A 75 -6.68 5.70 -8.64
N ASN A 76 -7.75 6.36 -9.10
CA ASN A 76 -7.69 7.58 -9.87
C ASN A 76 -7.18 8.77 -9.06
N LYS A 77 -7.39 8.81 -7.73
CA LYS A 77 -6.89 9.89 -6.86
C LYS A 77 -5.42 9.74 -6.46
N ILE A 78 -4.85 8.57 -6.68
CA ILE A 78 -3.46 8.27 -6.29
C ILE A 78 -2.51 8.38 -7.49
N LEU A 79 -3.02 8.16 -8.70
CA LEU A 79 -2.24 8.14 -9.94
C LEU A 79 -2.42 9.38 -10.82
N LEU A 80 -3.29 10.34 -10.44
CA LEU A 80 -3.54 11.62 -11.14
C LEU A 80 -3.28 12.80 -10.21
#